data_AF-A5E355-F1
#
_entry.id   AF-A5E355-F1
#
_cell.length_a   1.000
_cell.length_b   1.000
_cell.length_c   1.000
_cell.angle_alpha   90.00
_cell.angle_beta   90.00
_cell.angle_gamma   90.00
#
_symmetry.space_group_name_H-M   'P 1'
#
loop_
_entity.id
_entity.type
_entity.pdbx_description
1 polymer ?
#
loop_
_entity_poly.entity_id
_entity_poly.type
_entity_poly.pdbx_seq_one_letter_code
_entity_poly.pdbx_strand_id
1 'polypeptide(L)'
;MNELKTTPELGRGPHEVQSGRFNQPGTSSISTFVPSMAHTSNSKQKAHNVVVHPRLKPMPFKFLDVYPTPPPQPFQTSTNIKNIQFYQVEDLPVNRRGFKYKLCRPLPVFTSNFYATTDLPPYDACINLFDRSTGILFSKDCKTITTLEGWRSARANVCIREGKYYFEFKIVKANDYNDDGNDRNNAASSGNGAGAGAGGAGGAGGAGAGNSGNDKKDSHVRIGIARKEAALEAPVGYDGYGYGLRDIDGQLMFTSRRKKQCVYEDGFKTGDVIGLLVELPSLKEQKEQLNRYVEEKKLEIPVEHKSKKRKTKNKKSTAVGNAGGAGGLRDIEQLEQGVEANIKFNEFNNIVRDQIPTKSKGVLYYDQFEYTKTKTMDHLLNPVTVFGEKAIIEMDDKTKNIPIIANAQIRVFKNGIEQGTIDDLYSFLPTNIEDVDEMNLEANVKQLANPNYKNTDDNTLGYYPMISVFNNGVASLNAGPDFEYPPNIQNGTYKPLSDRYDEQVIEEWYWDVLDEVEAQYLDSFED
;
A
#
# COMPACT_ATOMS: atom_id res chain seq x y z
N MET A 1 -45.27 -63.87 -22.03
CA MET A 1 -46.42 -63.74 -21.13
C MET A 1 -46.59 -62.28 -20.77
N ASN A 2 -47.62 -61.52 -21.11
CA ASN A 2 -48.69 -61.56 -22.12
C ASN A 2 -49.28 -60.13 -22.01
N GLU A 3 -49.22 -59.31 -23.06
CA GLU A 3 -50.40 -58.83 -23.83
C GLU A 3 -51.17 -57.67 -23.13
N LEU A 4 -51.65 -56.59 -23.76
CA LEU A 4 -51.88 -56.24 -25.16
C LEU A 4 -52.11 -54.71 -25.31
N LYS A 5 -51.60 -54.16 -26.43
CA LYS A 5 -52.09 -53.12 -27.40
C LYS A 5 -53.24 -52.16 -26.98
N THR A 6 -53.30 -50.88 -27.40
CA THR A 6 -53.42 -50.37 -28.80
C THR A 6 -53.31 -48.83 -28.88
N THR A 7 -52.66 -48.31 -29.95
CA THR A 7 -52.80 -46.96 -30.57
C THR A 7 -53.89 -46.96 -31.67
N PRO A 8 -54.35 -45.79 -32.20
CA PRO A 8 -53.78 -45.14 -33.42
C PRO A 8 -53.77 -43.58 -33.39
N GLU A 9 -52.78 -42.86 -33.93
CA GLU A 9 -52.69 -42.18 -35.28
C GLU A 9 -53.82 -41.17 -35.60
N LEU A 10 -53.67 -39.97 -36.22
CA LEU A 10 -52.71 -39.39 -37.19
C LEU A 10 -53.06 -37.88 -37.41
N GLY A 11 -52.08 -37.01 -37.77
CA GLY A 11 -52.29 -36.02 -38.87
C GLY A 11 -52.16 -34.49 -38.64
N ARG A 12 -51.10 -33.93 -39.27
CA ARG A 12 -50.96 -32.64 -40.04
C ARG A 12 -51.06 -31.26 -39.34
N GLY A 13 -49.99 -30.44 -39.51
CA GLY A 13 -50.04 -28.95 -39.39
C GLY A 13 -50.52 -28.28 -40.69
N PRO A 14 -50.20 -27.00 -41.02
CA PRO A 14 -49.78 -25.82 -40.24
C PRO A 14 -50.73 -24.59 -40.44
N HIS A 15 -50.47 -23.44 -39.80
CA HIS A 15 -50.61 -22.05 -40.33
C HIS A 15 -50.93 -20.98 -39.26
N GLU A 16 -50.14 -19.90 -39.28
CA GLU A 16 -50.44 -18.58 -38.70
C GLU A 16 -51.73 -17.98 -39.28
N VAL A 17 -52.55 -17.35 -38.42
CA VAL A 17 -53.40 -16.21 -38.79
C VAL A 17 -53.40 -15.18 -37.65
N GLN A 18 -53.13 -13.94 -38.02
CA GLN A 18 -53.11 -12.75 -37.17
C GLN A 18 -54.50 -12.30 -36.70
N SER A 19 -54.47 -11.49 -35.64
CA SER A 19 -55.34 -10.33 -35.36
C SER A 19 -56.66 -10.56 -34.61
N GLY A 20 -56.88 -9.71 -33.61
CA GLY A 20 -58.19 -9.49 -32.99
C GLY A 20 -58.12 -9.11 -31.51
N ARG A 21 -57.93 -7.83 -31.20
CA ARG A 21 -58.21 -7.27 -29.86
C ARG A 21 -59.70 -7.43 -29.56
N PHE A 22 -60.05 -7.98 -28.40
CA PHE A 22 -61.30 -7.63 -27.70
C PHE A 22 -61.08 -7.64 -26.18
N ASN A 23 -61.49 -6.52 -25.56
CA ASN A 23 -61.49 -6.22 -24.14
C ASN A 23 -62.58 -6.99 -23.39
N GLN A 24 -62.31 -7.36 -22.13
CA GLN A 24 -63.14 -7.20 -20.90
C GLN A 24 -62.75 -8.26 -19.83
N PRO A 25 -63.17 -8.12 -18.55
CA PRO A 25 -63.02 -7.00 -17.62
C PRO A 25 -62.37 -7.46 -16.29
N GLY A 26 -61.95 -6.49 -15.47
CA GLY A 26 -61.17 -6.71 -14.26
C GLY A 26 -61.88 -7.50 -13.15
N THR A 27 -61.09 -8.33 -12.46
CA THR A 27 -61.38 -8.84 -11.12
C THR A 27 -60.35 -8.27 -10.16
N SER A 28 -60.85 -7.51 -9.18
CA SER A 28 -60.10 -6.89 -8.10
C SER A 28 -59.58 -7.94 -7.13
N SER A 29 -58.26 -8.14 -7.08
CA SER A 29 -57.60 -8.82 -5.97
C SER A 29 -57.19 -7.80 -4.92
N ILE A 30 -57.58 -8.09 -3.68
CA ILE A 30 -57.32 -7.29 -2.48
C ILE A 30 -55.80 -7.28 -2.25
N SER A 31 -55.20 -6.10 -2.44
CA SER A 31 -53.83 -5.81 -1.99
C SER A 31 -53.84 -5.68 -0.47
N THR A 32 -53.32 -6.70 0.23
CA THR A 32 -52.86 -6.54 1.61
C THR A 32 -51.71 -5.54 1.61
N PHE A 33 -52.01 -4.31 2.02
CA PHE A 33 -51.03 -3.28 2.37
C PHE A 33 -50.08 -3.85 3.43
N VAL A 34 -48.84 -4.14 3.04
CA VAL A 34 -47.72 -4.24 3.98
C VAL A 34 -47.29 -2.80 4.26
N PRO A 35 -47.29 -2.31 5.51
CA PRO A 35 -46.81 -0.98 5.81
C PRO A 35 -45.33 -0.86 5.43
N SER A 36 -44.99 0.22 4.74
CA SER A 36 -43.60 0.58 4.42
C SER A 36 -42.77 0.72 5.71
N MET A 37 -41.76 -0.14 5.88
CA MET A 37 -40.75 -0.08 6.95
C MET A 37 -39.86 1.18 6.91
N ALA A 38 -40.00 2.04 5.91
CA ALA A 38 -39.13 3.22 5.75
C ALA A 38 -39.38 4.34 6.78
N HIS A 39 -40.51 4.32 7.50
CA HIS A 39 -40.83 5.35 8.50
C HIS A 39 -40.23 5.07 9.89
N THR A 40 -39.97 3.80 10.23
CA THR A 40 -39.42 3.38 11.54
C THR A 40 -37.90 3.51 11.62
N SER A 41 -37.17 3.28 10.54
CA SER A 41 -35.71 3.47 10.49
C SER A 41 -35.33 4.95 10.71
N ASN A 42 -36.04 5.86 10.05
CA ASN A 42 -35.85 7.31 10.19
C ASN A 42 -36.18 7.84 11.59
N SER A 43 -37.11 7.23 12.33
CA SER A 43 -37.44 7.65 13.70
C SER A 43 -36.41 7.16 14.71
N LYS A 44 -35.89 5.92 14.56
CA LYS A 44 -34.77 5.38 15.36
C LYS A 44 -33.49 6.21 15.16
N GLN A 45 -33.15 6.54 13.92
CA GLN A 45 -31.98 7.38 13.59
C GLN A 45 -32.07 8.77 14.24
N LYS A 46 -33.24 9.42 14.16
CA LYS A 46 -33.48 10.71 14.82
C LYS A 46 -33.42 10.62 16.35
N ALA A 47 -33.91 9.54 16.95
CA ALA A 47 -33.88 9.33 18.40
C ALA A 47 -32.45 9.17 18.93
N HIS A 48 -31.59 8.46 18.19
CA HIS A 48 -30.19 8.26 18.56
C HIS A 48 -29.25 9.35 18.03
N ASN A 49 -29.77 10.34 17.28
CA ASN A 49 -28.99 11.36 16.59
C ASN A 49 -27.86 10.74 15.72
N VAL A 50 -28.18 9.66 15.02
CA VAL A 50 -27.26 8.92 14.13
C VAL A 50 -27.70 9.12 12.68
N VAL A 51 -26.76 9.45 11.80
CA VAL A 51 -26.96 9.41 10.35
C VAL A 51 -26.34 8.11 9.84
N VAL A 52 -27.16 7.16 9.42
CA VAL A 52 -26.67 5.90 8.85
C VAL A 52 -26.47 6.08 7.36
N HIS A 53 -25.23 6.01 6.91
CA HIS A 53 -24.90 5.97 5.49
C HIS A 53 -25.13 4.54 4.95
N PRO A 54 -25.77 4.38 3.77
CA PRO A 54 -25.93 3.06 3.17
C PRO A 54 -24.57 2.38 2.99
N ARG A 55 -24.41 1.19 3.57
CA ARG A 55 -23.21 0.37 3.47
C ARG A 55 -23.45 -0.86 2.61
N LEU A 56 -22.45 -1.32 1.89
CA LEU A 56 -22.55 -2.59 1.17
C LEU A 56 -22.42 -3.73 2.18
N LYS A 57 -23.51 -4.46 2.43
CA LYS A 57 -23.47 -5.65 3.28
C LYS A 57 -22.60 -6.73 2.62
N PRO A 58 -21.64 -7.34 3.35
CA PRO A 58 -20.82 -8.41 2.81
C PRO A 58 -21.67 -9.59 2.36
N MET A 59 -21.26 -10.27 1.29
CA MET A 59 -21.94 -11.47 0.85
C MET A 59 -21.76 -12.59 1.88
N PRO A 60 -22.82 -13.27 2.32
CA PRO A 60 -22.70 -14.41 3.22
C PRO A 60 -21.81 -15.50 2.60
N PHE A 61 -20.96 -16.10 3.44
CA PHE A 61 -20.09 -17.20 3.02
C PHE A 61 -20.89 -18.50 2.84
N LYS A 62 -20.38 -19.42 2.02
CA LYS A 62 -20.92 -20.77 1.88
C LYS A 62 -20.29 -21.69 2.91
N PHE A 63 -20.96 -22.80 3.24
CA PHE A 63 -20.42 -23.80 4.16
C PHE A 63 -19.01 -24.29 3.79
N LEU A 64 -18.73 -24.45 2.49
CA LEU A 64 -17.40 -24.85 1.99
C LEU A 64 -16.31 -23.81 2.22
N ASP A 65 -16.67 -22.53 2.43
CA ASP A 65 -15.70 -21.46 2.68
C ASP A 65 -15.18 -21.50 4.14
N VAL A 66 -15.94 -22.09 5.07
CA VAL A 66 -15.55 -22.23 6.50
C VAL A 66 -14.42 -23.26 6.67
N TYR A 67 -14.41 -24.28 5.81
CA TYR A 67 -13.41 -25.33 5.79
C TYR A 67 -12.77 -25.37 4.41
N PRO A 68 -11.98 -24.34 4.04
CA PRO A 68 -11.36 -24.30 2.73
C PRO A 68 -10.40 -25.49 2.63
N THR A 69 -10.44 -26.21 1.51
CA THR A 69 -9.30 -27.04 1.11
C THR A 69 -8.04 -26.18 1.18
N PRO A 70 -6.93 -26.68 1.76
CA PRO A 70 -5.72 -25.89 1.90
C PRO A 70 -5.36 -25.29 0.54
N PRO A 71 -5.07 -23.98 0.48
CA PRO A 71 -4.76 -23.34 -0.78
C PRO A 71 -3.59 -24.11 -1.43
N PRO A 72 -3.60 -24.31 -2.77
CA PRO A 72 -2.40 -24.80 -3.43
C PRO A 72 -1.24 -23.90 -3.01
N GLN A 73 -0.10 -24.50 -2.63
CA GLN A 73 1.02 -23.69 -2.17
C GLN A 73 1.34 -22.68 -3.27
N PRO A 74 1.33 -21.37 -2.98
CA PRO A 74 1.53 -20.35 -4.00
C PRO A 74 2.88 -20.48 -4.72
N PHE A 75 3.78 -21.25 -4.12
CA PHE A 75 5.18 -21.37 -4.48
C PHE A 75 5.40 -22.38 -5.60
N GLN A 76 5.70 -21.89 -6.79
CA GLN A 76 6.27 -22.69 -7.87
C GLN A 76 7.79 -22.52 -7.88
N THR A 77 8.52 -23.64 -7.84
CA THR A 77 9.99 -23.68 -7.91
C THR A 77 10.47 -22.90 -9.14
N SER A 78 11.29 -21.87 -8.92
CA SER A 78 11.75 -20.98 -9.99
C SER A 78 13.25 -21.12 -10.24
N THR A 79 14.09 -20.86 -9.23
CA THR A 79 15.55 -20.81 -9.41
C THR A 79 16.29 -21.14 -8.11
N ASN A 80 17.57 -21.51 -8.20
CA ASN A 80 18.45 -21.69 -7.05
C ASN A 80 19.60 -20.69 -7.13
N ILE A 81 19.82 -19.93 -6.06
CA ILE A 81 20.93 -18.96 -5.96
C ILE A 81 21.59 -19.12 -4.60
N LYS A 82 22.92 -19.28 -4.56
CA LYS A 82 23.70 -19.49 -3.32
C LYS A 82 23.12 -20.61 -2.43
N ASN A 83 22.69 -21.72 -3.04
CA ASN A 83 22.06 -22.88 -2.37
C ASN A 83 20.70 -22.61 -1.72
N ILE A 84 20.07 -21.46 -1.98
CA ILE A 84 18.71 -21.15 -1.55
C ILE A 84 17.77 -21.41 -2.72
N GLN A 85 16.74 -22.23 -2.48
CA GLN A 85 15.67 -22.45 -3.44
C GLN A 85 14.66 -21.30 -3.38
N PHE A 86 14.47 -20.64 -4.52
CA PHE A 86 13.50 -19.57 -4.68
C PHE A 86 12.28 -20.04 -5.44
N TYR A 87 11.16 -19.44 -5.08
CA TYR A 87 9.83 -19.77 -5.58
C TYR A 87 9.14 -18.51 -6.09
N GLN A 88 8.54 -18.61 -7.27
CA GLN A 88 7.60 -17.61 -7.75
C GLN A 88 6.29 -17.82 -7.00
N VAL A 89 5.66 -16.73 -6.57
CA VAL A 89 4.32 -16.80 -5.99
C VAL A 89 3.31 -16.47 -7.07
N GLU A 90 2.53 -17.48 -7.44
CA GLU A 90 1.40 -17.34 -8.33
C GLU A 90 0.08 -17.24 -7.55
N ASP A 91 -0.98 -16.83 -8.24
CA ASP A 91 -2.37 -16.84 -7.76
C ASP A 91 -2.75 -15.97 -6.55
N LEU A 92 -1.79 -15.35 -5.85
CA LEU A 92 -2.08 -14.29 -4.88
C LEU A 92 -2.20 -12.93 -5.58
N PRO A 93 -3.21 -12.10 -5.22
CA PRO A 93 -3.24 -10.71 -5.65
C PRO A 93 -2.03 -9.95 -5.09
N VAL A 94 -1.60 -8.93 -5.82
CA VAL A 94 -0.47 -8.07 -5.43
C VAL A 94 -1.01 -6.65 -5.29
N ASN A 95 -0.58 -5.95 -4.24
CA ASN A 95 -0.93 -4.55 -3.97
C ASN A 95 -0.56 -3.70 -5.17
N ARG A 96 -1.57 -3.13 -5.83
CA ARG A 96 -1.37 -2.35 -7.06
C ARG A 96 -2.55 -1.45 -7.30
N ARG A 97 -2.31 -0.40 -8.08
CA ARG A 97 -3.37 0.54 -8.49
C ARG A 97 -4.13 1.09 -7.26
N GLY A 98 -3.42 1.36 -6.16
CA GLY A 98 -3.97 1.90 -4.91
C GLY A 98 -5.02 1.02 -4.22
N PHE A 99 -4.92 -0.29 -4.42
CA PHE A 99 -5.60 -1.28 -3.61
C PHE A 99 -4.56 -2.15 -2.92
N LYS A 100 -4.86 -2.53 -1.68
CA LYS A 100 -4.10 -3.50 -0.91
C LYS A 100 -4.99 -4.68 -0.55
N TYR A 101 -4.37 -5.83 -0.51
CA TYR A 101 -5.04 -7.08 -0.24
C TYR A 101 -4.55 -7.65 1.08
N LYS A 102 -5.49 -8.25 1.80
CA LYS A 102 -5.21 -8.98 3.02
C LYS A 102 -6.04 -10.24 3.05
N LEU A 103 -5.55 -11.31 3.65
CA LEU A 103 -6.36 -12.51 3.76
C LEU A 103 -7.48 -12.34 4.78
N CYS A 104 -8.61 -12.95 4.46
CA CYS A 104 -9.72 -13.08 5.38
C CYS A 104 -10.27 -14.49 5.34
N ARG A 105 -10.98 -14.86 6.40
CA ARG A 105 -11.66 -16.14 6.51
C ARG A 105 -13.06 -15.93 7.05
N PRO A 106 -14.02 -16.80 6.69
CA PRO A 106 -15.33 -16.81 7.34
C PRO A 106 -15.19 -17.00 8.84
N LEU A 107 -15.96 -16.22 9.60
CA LEU A 107 -16.08 -16.35 11.04
C LEU A 107 -17.57 -16.41 11.40
N PRO A 108 -18.15 -17.62 11.60
CA PRO A 108 -19.59 -17.77 11.84
C PRO A 108 -20.16 -17.05 13.07
N VAL A 109 -19.30 -16.62 13.99
CA VAL A 109 -19.70 -15.81 15.16
C VAL A 109 -20.02 -14.37 14.76
N PHE A 110 -19.46 -13.86 13.65
CA PHE A 110 -19.76 -12.54 13.12
C PHE A 110 -21.03 -12.62 12.28
N THR A 111 -22.05 -11.87 12.68
CA THR A 111 -23.38 -11.89 12.06
C THR A 111 -23.60 -10.74 11.09
N SER A 112 -22.81 -9.67 11.20
CA SER A 112 -22.94 -8.48 10.35
C SER A 112 -21.82 -8.36 9.33
N ASN A 113 -20.57 -8.68 9.70
CA ASN A 113 -19.42 -8.64 8.80
C ASN A 113 -19.05 -10.00 8.20
N PHE A 114 -19.45 -11.11 8.82
CA PHE A 114 -19.24 -12.52 8.39
C PHE A 114 -17.79 -13.03 8.26
N TYR A 115 -16.81 -12.15 8.13
CA TYR A 115 -15.40 -12.49 7.90
C TYR A 115 -14.51 -11.84 8.95
N ALA A 116 -13.35 -12.43 9.20
CA ALA A 116 -12.29 -11.85 10.00
C ALA A 116 -10.94 -12.00 9.30
N THR A 117 -10.00 -11.14 9.67
CA THR A 117 -8.63 -11.12 9.18
C THR A 117 -7.92 -12.44 9.51
N THR A 118 -7.04 -12.88 8.61
CA THR A 118 -6.16 -14.03 8.82
C THR A 118 -4.84 -13.81 8.09
N ASP A 119 -3.85 -14.66 8.35
CA ASP A 119 -2.54 -14.59 7.72
C ASP A 119 -2.08 -15.95 7.15
N LEU A 120 -0.95 -15.97 6.47
CA LEU A 120 -0.27 -17.18 5.97
C LEU A 120 0.93 -17.56 6.83
N PRO A 121 1.35 -18.84 6.78
CA PRO A 121 2.67 -19.24 7.25
C PRO A 121 3.76 -18.32 6.64
N PRO A 122 4.81 -17.97 7.40
CA PRO A 122 5.25 -18.62 8.64
C PRO A 122 4.56 -18.17 9.94
N TYR A 123 3.58 -17.27 9.91
CA TYR A 123 2.99 -16.65 11.12
C TYR A 123 4.04 -15.94 11.99
N ASP A 124 4.88 -15.15 11.32
CA ASP A 124 6.01 -14.43 11.91
C ASP A 124 6.23 -13.14 11.11
N ALA A 125 7.05 -12.22 11.61
CA ALA A 125 7.52 -11.09 10.85
C ALA A 125 8.40 -11.56 9.67
N CYS A 126 7.89 -11.35 8.45
CA CYS A 126 8.53 -11.78 7.21
C CYS A 126 8.27 -10.79 6.08
N ILE A 127 8.77 -11.07 4.88
CA ILE A 127 8.44 -10.27 3.69
C ILE A 127 7.00 -10.59 3.27
N ASN A 128 6.21 -9.53 3.05
CA ASN A 128 4.80 -9.63 2.74
C ASN A 128 4.59 -10.14 1.31
N LEU A 129 3.74 -11.15 1.17
CA LEU A 129 3.41 -11.74 -0.12
C LEU A 129 2.51 -10.84 -0.99
N PHE A 130 1.73 -9.95 -0.40
CA PHE A 130 0.88 -9.01 -1.14
C PHE A 130 1.65 -7.73 -1.50
N ASP A 131 2.62 -7.34 -0.68
CA ASP A 131 3.27 -6.03 -0.72
C ASP A 131 4.65 -6.06 -1.38
N ARG A 132 4.65 -6.44 -2.66
CA ARG A 132 5.84 -6.72 -3.47
C ARG A 132 5.66 -6.36 -4.95
N SER A 133 6.75 -6.24 -5.69
CA SER A 133 6.69 -6.34 -7.14
C SER A 133 6.45 -7.78 -7.59
N THR A 134 5.77 -7.97 -8.74
CA THR A 134 5.46 -9.30 -9.29
C THR A 134 6.70 -10.12 -9.67
N GLY A 135 7.83 -9.46 -9.91
CA GLY A 135 9.10 -10.11 -10.26
C GLY A 135 9.89 -10.62 -9.06
N ILE A 136 9.39 -10.45 -7.83
CA ILE A 136 10.06 -10.95 -6.62
C ILE A 136 9.84 -12.46 -6.48
N LEU A 137 10.94 -13.16 -6.22
CA LEU A 137 10.98 -14.57 -5.83
C LEU A 137 11.31 -14.69 -4.35
N PHE A 138 10.70 -15.67 -3.67
CA PHE A 138 10.79 -15.86 -2.22
C PHE A 138 11.49 -17.15 -1.87
N SER A 139 12.21 -17.17 -0.76
CA SER A 139 12.47 -18.41 -0.02
C SER A 139 11.17 -18.96 0.58
N LYS A 140 11.17 -20.25 0.94
CA LYS A 140 9.98 -20.93 1.48
C LYS A 140 9.44 -20.32 2.78
N ASP A 141 10.31 -19.72 3.59
CA ASP A 141 9.99 -19.05 4.86
C ASP A 141 9.64 -17.57 4.69
N CYS A 142 9.59 -17.06 3.45
CA CYS A 142 9.30 -15.66 3.14
C CYS A 142 10.27 -14.64 3.77
N LYS A 143 11.45 -15.06 4.23
CA LYS A 143 12.46 -14.15 4.85
C LYS A 143 13.46 -13.63 3.84
N THR A 144 13.81 -14.42 2.83
CA THR A 144 14.80 -14.09 1.79
C THR A 144 14.12 -13.85 0.45
N ILE A 145 14.55 -12.80 -0.27
CA ILE A 145 14.03 -12.49 -1.60
C ILE A 145 15.13 -12.30 -2.64
N THR A 146 14.75 -12.49 -3.90
CA THR A 146 15.57 -12.19 -5.07
C THR A 146 14.70 -11.78 -6.27
N THR A 147 15.34 -11.38 -7.37
CA THR A 147 14.73 -11.11 -8.67
C THR A 147 15.68 -11.57 -9.76
N LEU A 148 15.16 -11.98 -10.92
CA LEU A 148 16.01 -12.34 -12.05
C LEU A 148 16.53 -11.09 -12.78
N GLU A 149 15.70 -10.04 -12.88
CA GLU A 149 16.01 -8.86 -13.69
C GLU A 149 15.43 -7.57 -13.14
N GLY A 150 16.21 -6.50 -13.29
CA GLY A 150 15.82 -5.14 -12.93
C GLY A 150 15.66 -4.95 -11.43
N TRP A 151 15.38 -3.72 -11.02
CA TRP A 151 15.09 -3.42 -9.63
C TRP A 151 13.68 -3.88 -9.29
N ARG A 152 13.56 -4.62 -8.20
CA ARG A 152 12.28 -5.05 -7.63
C ARG A 152 12.38 -4.94 -6.12
N SER A 153 11.26 -4.60 -5.49
CA SER A 153 11.20 -4.44 -4.04
C SER A 153 10.03 -5.17 -3.41
N ALA A 154 10.17 -5.46 -2.13
CA ALA A 154 9.11 -5.94 -1.26
C ALA A 154 9.28 -5.39 0.15
N ARG A 155 8.16 -5.25 0.86
CA ARG A 155 8.11 -4.77 2.25
C ARG A 155 7.82 -5.92 3.21
N ALA A 156 8.19 -5.74 4.48
CA ALA A 156 7.76 -6.64 5.54
C ALA A 156 6.22 -6.63 5.73
N ASN A 157 5.68 -7.66 6.38
CA ASN A 157 4.27 -7.74 6.75
C ASN A 157 3.89 -6.87 7.95
N VAL A 158 4.89 -6.34 8.67
CA VAL A 158 4.72 -5.53 9.88
C VAL A 158 5.29 -4.11 9.71
N CYS A 159 4.61 -3.13 10.33
CA CYS A 159 5.06 -1.74 10.38
C CYS A 159 5.53 -1.30 11.75
N ILE A 160 6.48 -0.38 11.76
CA ILE A 160 6.90 0.36 12.95
C ILE A 160 6.14 1.68 12.97
N ARG A 161 5.33 1.88 14.01
CA ARG A 161 4.45 3.05 14.20
C ARG A 161 4.93 3.98 15.30
N GLU A 162 5.51 3.41 16.35
CA GLU A 162 6.08 4.13 17.50
C GLU A 162 7.08 3.22 18.19
N GLY A 163 7.82 3.73 19.18
CA GLY A 163 8.72 2.93 19.99
C GLY A 163 10.04 2.60 19.30
N LYS A 164 10.73 1.57 19.80
CA LYS A 164 12.10 1.22 19.41
C LYS A 164 12.17 -0.22 18.94
N TYR A 165 12.41 -0.43 17.64
CA TYR A 165 12.49 -1.77 17.05
C TYR A 165 13.82 -2.00 16.33
N TYR A 166 14.41 -3.16 16.55
CA TYR A 166 15.63 -3.60 15.89
C TYR A 166 15.36 -4.82 14.98
N PHE A 167 16.01 -4.82 13.82
CA PHE A 167 16.03 -5.93 12.88
C PHE A 167 17.29 -5.88 12.03
N GLU A 168 17.61 -6.99 11.37
CA GLU A 168 18.80 -7.09 10.51
C GLU A 168 18.44 -7.48 9.08
N PHE A 169 19.26 -7.04 8.15
CA PHE A 169 19.31 -7.51 6.78
C PHE A 169 20.59 -8.30 6.55
N LYS A 170 20.45 -9.58 6.21
CA LYS A 170 21.56 -10.42 5.79
C LYS A 170 21.76 -10.31 4.29
N ILE A 171 22.96 -9.91 3.87
CA ILE A 171 23.30 -9.75 2.46
C ILE A 171 23.83 -11.09 1.93
N VAL A 172 22.99 -11.83 1.23
CA VAL A 172 23.31 -13.20 0.77
C VAL A 172 24.04 -13.18 -0.59
N LYS A 173 23.68 -12.24 -1.45
CA LYS A 173 24.36 -11.99 -2.71
C LYS A 173 24.20 -10.53 -3.12
N ALA A 174 25.28 -9.77 -3.08
CA ALA A 174 25.34 -8.42 -3.60
C ALA A 174 26.47 -8.31 -4.62
N ASN A 175 26.92 -7.10 -4.88
CA ASN A 175 27.94 -6.85 -5.86
C ASN A 175 29.34 -7.08 -5.27
N ASP A 176 29.84 -8.29 -5.43
CA ASP A 176 31.16 -8.68 -4.97
C ASP A 176 32.19 -8.43 -6.08
N TYR A 177 32.54 -7.17 -6.35
CA TYR A 177 33.54 -6.82 -7.39
C TYR A 177 34.92 -7.51 -7.20
N ASN A 178 35.16 -8.18 -6.06
CA ASN A 178 36.46 -8.73 -5.68
C ASN A 178 36.49 -10.22 -5.23
N ASP A 179 35.39 -11.00 -5.31
CA ASP A 179 35.37 -12.39 -4.77
C ASP A 179 35.59 -13.51 -5.81
N ASP A 180 35.80 -13.18 -7.09
CA ASP A 180 36.20 -14.18 -8.09
C ASP A 180 37.72 -14.39 -8.11
N GLY A 181 38.25 -14.87 -6.99
CA GLY A 181 39.65 -15.25 -6.80
C GLY A 181 40.06 -16.57 -7.47
N ASN A 182 39.39 -17.07 -8.52
CA ASN A 182 39.82 -18.33 -9.14
C ASN A 182 39.53 -18.58 -10.64
N ASP A 183 39.07 -17.61 -11.44
CA ASP A 183 38.81 -17.83 -12.89
C ASP A 183 39.57 -16.86 -13.82
N ARG A 184 40.65 -16.22 -13.34
CA ARG A 184 41.46 -15.28 -14.15
C ARG A 184 42.67 -15.91 -14.87
N ASN A 185 42.68 -17.22 -15.11
CA ASN A 185 43.73 -17.88 -15.90
C ASN A 185 43.37 -18.17 -17.36
N ASN A 186 42.38 -17.48 -17.94
CA ASN A 186 42.16 -17.53 -19.39
C ASN A 186 41.47 -16.27 -19.95
N ALA A 187 42.17 -15.13 -19.90
CA ALA A 187 41.92 -14.02 -20.83
C ALA A 187 43.11 -13.06 -20.79
N ALA A 188 44.21 -13.47 -21.41
CA ALA A 188 45.23 -12.52 -21.83
C ALA A 188 44.70 -11.67 -22.99
N SER A 189 45.01 -10.37 -22.92
CA SER A 189 45.15 -9.41 -24.03
C SER A 189 43.99 -8.44 -24.34
N SER A 190 44.42 -7.17 -24.49
CA SER A 190 43.72 -5.94 -24.92
C SER A 190 42.79 -5.31 -23.88
N GLY A 191 42.87 -4.03 -23.54
CA GLY A 191 43.65 -2.90 -24.02
C GLY A 191 43.05 -1.63 -23.39
N ASN A 192 43.91 -0.66 -23.04
CA ASN A 192 43.58 0.62 -22.39
C ASN A 192 42.36 1.38 -22.98
N GLY A 193 41.65 2.12 -22.12
CA GLY A 193 40.75 3.19 -22.56
C GLY A 193 40.07 3.93 -21.41
N ALA A 194 40.64 5.07 -21.00
CA ALA A 194 40.01 6.06 -20.14
C ALA A 194 38.83 6.76 -20.85
N GLY A 195 37.78 7.15 -20.10
CA GLY A 195 36.70 7.97 -20.65
C GLY A 195 35.62 8.35 -19.64
N ALA A 196 35.65 9.60 -19.20
CA ALA A 196 34.59 10.28 -18.45
C ALA A 196 33.38 10.62 -19.35
N GLY A 197 32.16 10.74 -18.79
CA GLY A 197 31.08 11.47 -19.45
C GLY A 197 29.63 11.10 -19.10
N ALA A 198 28.99 11.97 -18.30
CA ALA A 198 27.60 12.46 -18.29
C ALA A 198 26.43 11.70 -19.00
N GLY A 199 25.37 11.47 -18.21
CA GLY A 199 23.97 11.90 -18.42
C GLY A 199 23.26 11.73 -19.77
N GLY A 200 22.12 11.03 -19.77
CA GLY A 200 21.09 11.11 -20.81
C GLY A 200 19.88 10.20 -20.56
N ALA A 201 18.69 10.76 -20.54
CA ALA A 201 17.41 10.08 -20.31
C ALA A 201 16.77 9.56 -21.62
N GLY A 202 16.09 8.41 -21.53
CA GLY A 202 14.82 8.08 -22.20
C GLY A 202 14.75 7.98 -23.74
N GLY A 203 14.54 6.77 -24.26
CA GLY A 203 14.04 6.53 -25.61
C GLY A 203 13.61 5.07 -25.81
N ALA A 204 12.34 4.85 -26.14
CA ALA A 204 11.71 3.53 -26.30
C ALA A 204 11.95 2.93 -27.70
N GLY A 205 12.07 1.59 -27.75
CA GLY A 205 11.55 0.75 -28.83
C GLY A 205 12.41 0.58 -30.10
N GLY A 206 13.17 -0.51 -30.16
CA GLY A 206 13.74 -1.04 -31.39
C GLY A 206 14.18 -2.49 -31.21
N ALA A 207 13.39 -3.44 -31.71
CA ALA A 207 13.74 -4.86 -31.72
C ALA A 207 14.91 -5.12 -32.66
N GLY A 208 16.04 -5.54 -32.10
CA GLY A 208 17.22 -6.00 -32.83
C GLY A 208 17.81 -7.22 -32.14
N ALA A 209 17.69 -8.38 -32.77
CA ALA A 209 18.37 -9.60 -32.34
C ALA A 209 19.89 -9.39 -32.42
N GLY A 210 20.59 -9.59 -31.31
CA GLY A 210 22.03 -9.36 -31.21
C GLY A 210 22.66 -10.11 -30.04
N ASN A 211 23.16 -11.30 -30.35
CA ASN A 211 24.35 -11.96 -29.81
C ASN A 211 24.50 -12.14 -28.29
N SER A 212 24.34 -13.39 -27.84
CA SER A 212 24.71 -13.89 -26.51
C SER A 212 26.22 -13.78 -26.27
N GLY A 213 26.64 -12.73 -25.59
CA GLY A 213 28.04 -12.51 -25.18
C GLY A 213 28.15 -12.22 -23.69
N ASN A 214 28.28 -13.27 -22.87
CA ASN A 214 28.94 -13.27 -21.56
C ASN A 214 28.69 -12.09 -20.58
N ASP A 215 27.44 -11.67 -20.39
CA ASP A 215 27.07 -10.69 -19.35
C ASP A 215 27.07 -11.35 -17.96
N LYS A 216 28.16 -11.25 -17.20
CA LYS A 216 28.05 -11.29 -15.73
C LYS A 216 27.23 -10.05 -15.33
N LYS A 217 25.91 -10.18 -15.26
CA LYS A 217 25.03 -9.11 -14.75
C LYS A 217 25.38 -8.89 -13.28
N ASP A 218 25.92 -7.72 -12.95
CA ASP A 218 26.20 -7.32 -11.57
C ASP A 218 24.91 -7.42 -10.73
N SER A 219 24.98 -8.19 -9.64
CA SER A 219 23.89 -8.36 -8.69
C SER A 219 23.95 -7.27 -7.64
N HIS A 220 22.87 -6.53 -7.42
CA HIS A 220 22.84 -5.47 -6.41
C HIS A 220 21.70 -5.64 -5.43
N VAL A 221 21.87 -5.06 -4.25
CA VAL A 221 20.82 -4.94 -3.25
C VAL A 221 20.75 -3.53 -2.69
N ARG A 222 19.58 -3.15 -2.22
CA ARG A 222 19.36 -1.93 -1.44
C ARG A 222 18.36 -2.24 -0.35
N ILE A 223 18.64 -1.82 0.86
CA ILE A 223 17.87 -2.18 2.05
C ILE A 223 17.52 -0.93 2.82
N GLY A 224 16.45 -0.94 3.61
CA GLY A 224 16.06 0.23 4.38
C GLY A 224 14.65 0.13 4.91
N ILE A 225 14.02 1.29 5.06
CA ILE A 225 12.60 1.38 5.46
C ILE A 225 11.83 2.25 4.48
N ALA A 226 10.54 1.97 4.33
CA ALA A 226 9.64 2.77 3.51
C ALA A 226 8.20 2.71 4.01
N ARG A 227 7.43 3.74 3.65
CA ARG A 227 5.97 3.77 3.84
C ARG A 227 5.25 3.01 2.72
N LYS A 228 3.93 2.87 2.87
CA LYS A 228 3.05 2.15 1.93
C LYS A 228 3.03 2.75 0.52
N GLU A 229 3.18 4.06 0.41
CA GLU A 229 3.15 4.80 -0.84
C GLU A 229 4.38 4.56 -1.73
N ALA A 230 5.48 4.06 -1.14
CA ALA A 230 6.73 3.83 -1.86
C ALA A 230 6.55 2.83 -3.01
N ALA A 231 7.15 3.12 -4.16
CA ALA A 231 7.02 2.26 -5.33
C ALA A 231 7.73 0.90 -5.13
N LEU A 232 7.00 -0.19 -5.34
CA LEU A 232 7.52 -1.56 -5.29
C LEU A 232 8.36 -1.93 -6.53
N GLU A 233 8.16 -1.22 -7.64
CA GLU A 233 8.88 -1.38 -8.90
C GLU A 233 10.22 -0.63 -8.95
N ALA A 234 10.51 0.14 -7.90
CA ALA A 234 11.72 0.94 -7.77
C ALA A 234 12.47 0.55 -6.49
N PRO A 235 13.79 0.77 -6.43
CA PRO A 235 14.54 0.51 -5.21
C PRO A 235 14.16 1.48 -4.10
N VAL A 236 14.23 1.03 -2.84
CA VAL A 236 14.02 1.86 -1.65
C VAL A 236 14.90 3.14 -1.71
N GLY A 237 14.37 4.28 -1.29
CA GLY A 237 15.06 5.57 -1.46
C GLY A 237 14.97 6.19 -2.85
N TYR A 238 14.19 5.61 -3.77
CA TYR A 238 13.85 6.23 -5.06
C TYR A 238 12.97 7.46 -4.89
N ASP A 239 11.92 7.39 -4.07
CA ASP A 239 10.99 8.49 -3.81
C ASP A 239 11.15 9.05 -2.39
N GLY A 240 10.32 10.03 -2.03
CA GLY A 240 10.31 10.67 -0.70
C GLY A 240 9.66 9.83 0.40
N TYR A 241 9.24 8.58 0.11
CA TYR A 241 8.53 7.72 1.06
C TYR A 241 9.42 6.64 1.68
N GLY A 242 10.67 6.52 1.24
CA GLY A 242 11.60 5.53 1.74
C GLY A 242 13.03 6.03 1.88
N TYR A 243 13.76 5.42 2.80
CA TYR A 243 15.15 5.71 3.11
C TYR A 243 15.92 4.41 2.89
N GLY A 244 16.82 4.38 1.90
CA GLY A 244 17.51 3.17 1.47
C GLY A 244 19.02 3.29 1.61
N LEU A 245 19.72 2.23 1.99
CA LEU A 245 21.18 2.14 2.00
C LEU A 245 21.64 1.35 0.78
N ARG A 246 22.57 1.92 0.03
CA ARG A 246 23.11 1.33 -1.20
C ARG A 246 24.29 0.40 -0.90
N ASP A 247 24.30 -0.78 -1.52
CA ASP A 247 25.39 -1.78 -1.35
C ASP A 247 26.79 -1.24 -1.70
N ILE A 248 26.95 -0.57 -2.84
CA ILE A 248 28.27 -0.19 -3.37
C ILE A 248 29.06 0.75 -2.45
N ASP A 249 28.43 1.82 -1.98
CA ASP A 249 29.10 2.90 -1.22
C ASP A 249 28.46 3.10 0.16
N GLY A 250 27.46 2.30 0.51
CA GLY A 250 26.76 2.37 1.80
C GLY A 250 25.90 3.62 1.98
N GLN A 251 25.93 4.55 1.02
CA GLN A 251 25.33 5.85 1.15
C GLN A 251 23.81 5.75 1.29
N LEU A 252 23.26 6.66 2.10
CA LEU A 252 21.83 6.87 2.16
C LEU A 252 21.32 7.39 0.80
N MET A 253 20.36 6.66 0.26
CA MET A 253 19.54 6.98 -0.88
C MET A 253 18.20 7.54 -0.39
N PHE A 254 17.91 8.77 -0.81
CA PHE A 254 16.64 9.43 -0.56
C PHE A 254 16.30 10.30 -1.77
N THR A 255 15.04 10.25 -2.25
CA THR A 255 14.58 10.95 -3.46
C THR A 255 15.49 10.74 -4.67
N SER A 256 15.98 9.51 -4.85
CA SER A 256 16.90 9.08 -5.90
C SER A 256 18.26 9.80 -5.88
N ARG A 257 18.60 10.46 -4.75
CA ARG A 257 19.87 11.16 -4.55
C ARG A 257 20.67 10.48 -3.45
N ARG A 258 21.99 10.46 -3.63
CA ARG A 258 22.94 10.03 -2.62
C ARG A 258 23.10 11.12 -1.58
N LYS A 259 23.03 10.75 -0.31
CA LYS A 259 23.32 11.58 0.84
C LYS A 259 24.58 11.03 1.51
N LYS A 260 25.47 11.91 1.96
CA LYS A 260 26.70 11.52 2.65
C LYS A 260 26.46 11.03 4.08
N GLN A 261 25.21 10.95 4.55
CA GLN A 261 24.87 10.36 5.84
C GLN A 261 25.02 8.83 5.77
N CYS A 262 25.45 8.23 6.88
CA CYS A 262 25.74 6.80 7.01
C CYS A 262 26.81 6.33 6.00
N VAL A 263 28.04 6.82 6.14
CA VAL A 263 29.16 6.43 5.27
C VAL A 263 29.70 5.08 5.71
N TYR A 264 29.51 4.08 4.86
CA TYR A 264 30.38 2.92 4.84
C TYR A 264 31.50 3.29 3.89
N GLU A 265 32.74 3.47 4.36
CA GLU A 265 33.83 3.85 3.45
C GLU A 265 33.96 2.87 2.26
N ASP A 266 33.51 1.63 2.44
CA ASP A 266 33.53 0.54 1.44
C ASP A 266 32.15 -0.08 1.11
N GLY A 267 31.03 0.54 1.51
CA GLY A 267 29.71 -0.07 1.34
C GLY A 267 29.47 -1.35 2.14
N PHE A 268 28.64 -2.24 1.61
CA PHE A 268 28.37 -3.57 2.16
C PHE A 268 28.20 -4.62 1.05
N LYS A 269 28.67 -5.84 1.33
CA LYS A 269 28.86 -6.90 0.34
C LYS A 269 28.25 -8.22 0.81
N THR A 270 28.36 -9.27 -0.01
CA THR A 270 27.91 -10.61 0.38
C THR A 270 28.56 -11.04 1.70
N GLY A 271 27.73 -11.54 2.61
CA GLY A 271 28.13 -11.97 3.96
C GLY A 271 27.98 -10.89 5.03
N ASP A 272 27.87 -9.60 4.67
CA ASP A 272 27.61 -8.55 5.65
C ASP A 272 26.17 -8.65 6.21
N VAL A 273 26.01 -8.23 7.46
CA VAL A 273 24.74 -8.08 8.16
C VAL A 273 24.54 -6.63 8.55
N ILE A 274 23.45 -6.04 8.07
CA ILE A 274 23.11 -4.64 8.30
C ILE A 274 21.93 -4.53 9.26
N GLY A 275 22.20 -4.06 10.47
CA GLY A 275 21.18 -3.84 11.49
C GLY A 275 20.59 -2.44 11.42
N LEU A 276 19.28 -2.31 11.60
CA LEU A 276 18.60 -1.02 11.76
C LEU A 276 17.87 -0.99 13.09
N LEU A 277 18.15 0.03 13.90
CA LEU A 277 17.34 0.38 15.05
C LEU A 277 16.52 1.63 14.72
N VAL A 278 15.22 1.43 14.54
CA VAL A 278 14.26 2.50 14.28
C VAL A 278 13.70 2.97 15.61
N GLU A 279 13.88 4.25 15.93
CA GLU A 279 13.38 4.89 17.14
C GLU A 279 12.37 5.96 16.73
N LEU A 280 11.10 5.72 17.06
CA LEU A 280 10.01 6.67 16.85
C LEU A 280 9.44 7.09 18.21
N PRO A 281 9.08 8.37 18.40
CA PRO A 281 8.34 8.80 19.58
C PRO A 281 6.95 8.15 19.62
N SER A 282 6.25 8.27 20.74
CA SER A 282 4.90 7.71 20.87
C SER A 282 3.95 8.32 19.83
N LEU A 283 2.94 7.57 19.39
CA LEU A 283 1.90 8.05 18.48
C LEU A 283 1.20 9.29 19.03
N LYS A 284 1.06 9.39 20.36
CA LYS A 284 0.54 10.59 21.01
C LYS A 284 1.42 11.81 20.76
N GLU A 285 2.73 11.69 20.99
CA GLU A 285 3.69 12.77 20.74
C GLU A 285 3.77 13.14 19.26
N GLN A 286 3.76 12.14 18.36
CA GLN A 286 3.72 12.37 16.91
C GLN A 286 2.51 13.21 16.50
N LYS A 287 1.33 12.92 17.07
CA LYS A 287 0.10 13.69 16.82
C LYS A 287 0.17 15.11 17.37
N GLU A 288 0.72 15.29 18.57
CA GLU A 288 0.94 16.63 19.15
C GLU A 288 1.94 17.46 18.33
N GLN A 289 2.99 16.83 17.79
CA GLN A 289 3.92 17.48 16.85
C GLN A 289 3.21 17.87 15.54
N LEU A 290 2.41 16.97 14.99
CA LEU A 290 1.67 17.21 13.76
C LEU A 290 0.64 18.34 13.92
N ASN A 291 -0.10 18.35 15.02
CA ASN A 291 -1.10 19.39 15.30
C ASN A 291 -0.45 20.78 15.41
N ARG A 292 0.69 20.89 16.11
CA ARG A 292 1.46 22.14 16.18
C ARG A 292 1.91 22.60 14.79
N TYR A 293 2.46 21.69 14.00
CA TYR A 293 2.86 21.98 12.63
C TYR A 293 1.69 22.47 11.77
N VAL A 294 0.51 21.85 11.89
CA VAL A 294 -0.72 22.27 11.20
C VAL A 294 -1.17 23.67 11.64
N GLU A 295 -1.15 23.96 12.95
CA GLU A 295 -1.52 25.27 13.50
C GLU A 295 -0.58 26.38 13.01
N GLU A 296 0.73 26.15 13.02
CA GLU A 296 1.75 27.07 12.50
C GLU A 296 1.50 27.36 11.01
N LYS A 297 1.28 26.33 10.20
CA LYS A 297 0.99 26.48 8.76
C LYS A 297 -0.31 27.23 8.51
N LYS A 298 -1.35 27.03 9.32
CA LYS A 298 -2.62 27.79 9.21
C LYS A 298 -2.42 29.28 9.49
N LEU A 299 -1.47 29.66 10.35
CA LEU A 299 -1.13 31.07 10.62
C LEU A 299 -0.31 31.71 9.49
N GLU A 300 0.49 30.93 8.77
CA GLU A 300 1.30 31.42 7.64
C GLU A 300 0.45 31.78 6.40
N ILE A 301 -0.76 31.22 6.24
CA ILE A 301 -1.64 31.48 5.08
C ILE A 301 -2.22 32.91 5.16
N PRO A 302 -1.87 33.84 4.24
CA PRO A 302 -2.32 35.23 4.32
C PRO A 302 -3.83 35.40 4.12
N VAL A 303 -4.46 36.19 5.00
CA VAL A 303 -5.91 36.51 4.98
C VAL A 303 -6.37 37.18 3.66
N GLU A 304 -5.47 37.79 2.89
CA GLU A 304 -5.80 38.45 1.60
C GLU A 304 -6.27 37.50 0.49
N HIS A 305 -5.90 36.21 0.52
CA HIS A 305 -6.35 35.24 -0.48
C HIS A 305 -7.85 34.90 -0.33
N LYS A 306 -8.43 35.08 0.85
CA LYS A 306 -9.88 34.85 1.09
C LYS A 306 -10.77 35.90 0.41
N SER A 307 -10.31 37.14 0.26
CA SER A 307 -11.10 38.24 -0.32
C SER A 307 -10.99 38.33 -1.84
N LYS A 308 -9.85 37.94 -2.43
CA LYS A 308 -9.70 37.80 -3.90
C LYS A 308 -10.42 36.56 -4.46
N LYS A 309 -10.43 35.41 -3.75
CA LYS A 309 -11.13 34.18 -4.17
C LYS A 309 -12.64 34.37 -4.38
N ARG A 310 -13.32 35.18 -3.56
CA ARG A 310 -14.75 35.52 -3.75
C ARG A 310 -15.03 36.30 -5.03
N LYS A 311 -14.09 37.15 -5.49
CA LYS A 311 -14.27 37.97 -6.71
C LYS A 311 -13.91 37.21 -7.99
N THR A 312 -12.96 36.28 -7.95
CA THR A 312 -12.54 35.52 -9.15
C THR A 312 -13.50 34.36 -9.48
N LYS A 313 -14.14 33.72 -8.49
CA LYS A 313 -15.13 32.64 -8.71
C LYS A 313 -16.40 33.13 -9.44
N ASN A 314 -16.81 34.39 -9.26
CA ASN A 314 -17.94 34.97 -10.00
C ASN A 314 -17.66 35.27 -11.47
N LYS A 315 -16.39 35.23 -11.92
CA LYS A 315 -16.00 35.65 -13.28
C LYS A 315 -15.73 34.49 -14.25
N LYS A 316 -15.71 33.24 -13.76
CA LYS A 316 -15.41 32.02 -14.57
C LYS A 316 -16.64 31.22 -15.01
N SER A 317 -17.86 31.73 -14.84
CA SER A 317 -19.10 31.05 -15.26
C SER A 317 -19.56 31.35 -16.69
N THR A 318 -18.76 32.05 -17.51
CA THR A 318 -19.10 32.31 -18.92
C THR A 318 -17.88 32.20 -19.81
N ALA A 319 -17.50 30.96 -20.18
CA ALA A 319 -17.08 30.60 -21.54
C ALA A 319 -16.56 29.15 -21.61
N VAL A 320 -17.06 28.42 -22.61
CA VAL A 320 -16.58 27.15 -23.21
C VAL A 320 -17.09 25.82 -22.60
N GLY A 321 -18.30 25.42 -23.05
CA GLY A 321 -18.49 24.28 -23.97
C GLY A 321 -18.32 22.83 -23.49
N ASN A 322 -19.46 22.20 -23.14
CA ASN A 322 -19.82 20.77 -23.26
C ASN A 322 -18.93 19.67 -22.62
N ALA A 323 -19.19 19.38 -21.35
CA ALA A 323 -19.54 18.04 -20.85
C ALA A 323 -20.29 18.22 -19.50
N GLY A 324 -21.33 17.41 -19.25
CA GLY A 324 -22.30 17.65 -18.17
C GLY A 324 -21.71 17.68 -16.76
N GLY A 325 -22.26 18.56 -15.91
CA GLY A 325 -21.96 18.58 -14.48
C GLY A 325 -22.39 19.87 -13.80
N ALA A 326 -23.67 19.98 -13.40
CA ALA A 326 -24.16 21.02 -12.51
C ALA A 326 -23.76 20.77 -11.03
N GLY A 327 -22.56 20.21 -10.78
CA GLY A 327 -22.09 19.74 -9.46
C GLY A 327 -21.13 20.69 -8.72
N GLY A 328 -20.43 21.58 -9.43
CA GLY A 328 -19.21 22.21 -8.91
C GLY A 328 -19.30 23.10 -7.66
N LEU A 329 -20.49 23.54 -7.20
CA LEU A 329 -20.61 24.22 -5.89
C LEU A 329 -21.03 23.26 -4.77
N ARG A 330 -21.90 22.28 -5.05
CA ARG A 330 -22.32 21.27 -4.06
C ARG A 330 -21.19 20.31 -3.73
N ASP A 331 -20.37 19.98 -4.72
CA ASP A 331 -19.22 19.09 -4.55
C ASP A 331 -18.17 19.72 -3.63
N ILE A 332 -17.98 21.05 -3.68
CA ILE A 332 -17.04 21.77 -2.82
C ILE A 332 -17.56 21.85 -1.37
N GLU A 333 -18.84 22.18 -1.17
CA GLU A 333 -19.43 22.20 0.18
C GLU A 333 -19.43 20.79 0.82
N GLN A 334 -19.65 19.73 0.03
CA GLN A 334 -19.55 18.35 0.49
C GLN A 334 -18.10 17.94 0.82
N LEU A 335 -17.12 18.40 0.03
CA LEU A 335 -15.70 18.18 0.31
C LEU A 335 -15.27 18.89 1.60
N GLU A 336 -15.64 20.16 1.78
CA GLU A 336 -15.33 20.94 2.99
C GLU A 336 -15.99 20.32 4.24
N GLN A 337 -17.24 19.85 4.13
CA GLN A 337 -17.92 19.11 5.21
C GLN A 337 -17.27 17.76 5.51
N GLY A 338 -16.82 17.03 4.48
CA GLY A 338 -16.10 15.77 4.64
C GLY A 338 -14.74 15.96 5.32
N VAL A 339 -14.01 17.03 5.00
CA VAL A 339 -12.74 17.37 5.65
C VAL A 339 -12.94 17.69 7.13
N GLU A 340 -13.92 18.53 7.48
CA GLU A 340 -14.25 18.85 8.88
C GLU A 340 -14.70 17.60 9.66
N ALA A 341 -15.50 16.73 9.04
CA ALA A 341 -15.90 15.45 9.62
C ALA A 341 -14.69 14.54 9.88
N ASN A 342 -13.74 14.46 8.95
CA ASN A 342 -12.53 13.64 9.10
C ASN A 342 -11.59 14.23 10.17
N ILE A 343 -11.50 15.57 10.29
CA ILE A 343 -10.77 16.23 11.38
C ILE A 343 -11.33 15.79 12.74
N LYS A 344 -12.65 15.90 12.89
CA LYS A 344 -13.33 15.49 14.14
C LYS A 344 -13.23 13.99 14.39
N PHE A 345 -13.25 13.17 13.34
CA PHE A 345 -13.08 11.73 13.45
C PHE A 345 -11.67 11.36 13.93
N ASN A 346 -10.63 11.99 13.36
CA ASN A 346 -9.24 11.72 13.69
C ASN A 346 -8.81 12.26 15.07
N GLU A 347 -9.58 13.18 15.67
CA GLU A 347 -9.31 13.76 17.00
C GLU A 347 -9.13 12.70 18.09
N PHE A 348 -9.85 11.58 17.99
CA PHE A 348 -9.89 10.54 19.02
C PHE A 348 -9.04 9.30 18.70
N ASN A 349 -8.07 9.40 17.79
CA ASN A 349 -7.25 8.27 17.34
C ASN A 349 -8.07 7.13 16.72
N ASN A 350 -9.20 7.47 16.13
CA ASN A 350 -10.06 6.48 15.50
C ASN A 350 -9.37 5.89 14.26
N ILE A 351 -9.65 4.62 14.01
CA ILE A 351 -9.18 3.90 12.83
C ILE A 351 -10.38 3.69 11.91
N VAL A 352 -10.19 3.91 10.60
CA VAL A 352 -11.21 3.61 9.58
C VAL A 352 -10.70 2.53 8.66
N ARG A 353 -11.42 1.41 8.56
CA ARG A 353 -11.05 0.30 7.66
C ARG A 353 -12.20 0.01 6.70
N ASP A 354 -11.98 0.26 5.41
CA ASP A 354 -12.89 -0.23 4.36
C ASP A 354 -12.46 -1.62 3.92
N GLN A 355 -13.10 -2.66 4.46
CA GLN A 355 -12.72 -4.04 4.20
C GLN A 355 -13.80 -4.77 3.44
N ILE A 356 -13.59 -4.96 2.14
CA ILE A 356 -14.56 -5.65 1.28
C ILE A 356 -14.09 -7.09 1.04
N PRO A 357 -14.76 -8.10 1.61
CA PRO A 357 -14.37 -9.49 1.38
C PRO A 357 -14.68 -9.90 -0.07
N THR A 358 -13.64 -10.39 -0.75
CA THR A 358 -13.66 -10.79 -2.14
C THR A 358 -13.04 -12.17 -2.30
N LYS A 359 -13.61 -13.00 -3.17
CA LYS A 359 -13.07 -14.32 -3.49
C LYS A 359 -12.36 -14.29 -4.83
N SER A 360 -11.07 -14.64 -4.85
CA SER A 360 -10.27 -14.74 -6.07
C SER A 360 -9.50 -16.05 -6.09
N LYS A 361 -9.60 -16.79 -7.20
CA LYS A 361 -8.92 -18.09 -7.40
C LYS A 361 -9.11 -19.08 -6.23
N GLY A 362 -10.29 -19.07 -5.62
CA GLY A 362 -10.64 -19.97 -4.51
C GLY A 362 -10.22 -19.48 -3.12
N VAL A 363 -9.46 -18.39 -3.02
CA VAL A 363 -9.00 -17.81 -1.75
C VAL A 363 -9.76 -16.52 -1.45
N LEU A 364 -9.99 -16.26 -0.16
CA LEU A 364 -10.72 -15.08 0.34
C LEU A 364 -9.75 -14.01 0.82
N TYR A 365 -10.02 -12.77 0.42
CA TYR A 365 -9.22 -11.61 0.77
C TYR A 365 -10.13 -10.43 1.08
N TYR A 366 -9.70 -9.54 1.96
CA TYR A 366 -10.18 -8.17 1.96
C TYR A 366 -9.51 -7.38 0.85
N ASP A 367 -10.32 -6.70 0.06
CA ASP A 367 -9.92 -5.60 -0.81
C ASP A 367 -10.08 -4.29 -0.02
N GLN A 368 -9.02 -3.50 0.05
CA GLN A 368 -8.96 -2.25 0.80
C GLN A 368 -8.26 -1.19 -0.02
N PHE A 369 -8.60 0.08 0.19
CA PHE A 369 -7.83 1.17 -0.40
C PHE A 369 -6.41 1.20 0.19
N GLU A 370 -5.44 1.53 -0.67
CA GLU A 370 -4.04 1.70 -0.29
C GLU A 370 -3.65 3.18 -0.35
N TYR A 371 -2.65 3.54 0.45
CA TYR A 371 -2.03 4.86 0.40
C TYR A 371 -1.33 5.07 -0.95
N THR A 372 -1.61 6.19 -1.62
CA THR A 372 -0.99 6.54 -2.90
C THR A 372 -0.18 7.81 -2.82
N LYS A 373 0.69 7.99 -3.82
CA LYS A 373 1.61 9.12 -3.89
C LYS A 373 0.87 10.45 -3.99
N THR A 374 1.34 11.42 -3.21
CA THR A 374 0.98 12.83 -3.31
C THR A 374 1.89 13.56 -4.30
N LYS A 375 1.34 14.61 -4.93
CA LYS A 375 2.12 15.47 -5.84
C LYS A 375 3.32 16.11 -5.17
N THR A 376 3.21 16.51 -3.90
CA THR A 376 4.34 17.09 -3.15
C THR A 376 5.55 16.15 -3.12
N MET A 377 5.32 14.87 -2.84
CA MET A 377 6.43 13.89 -2.80
C MET A 377 6.94 13.55 -4.20
N ASP A 378 6.09 13.54 -5.22
CA ASP A 378 6.54 13.38 -6.61
C ASP A 378 7.39 14.58 -7.07
N HIS A 379 7.05 15.80 -6.62
CA HIS A 379 7.85 17.00 -6.87
C HIS A 379 9.22 16.97 -6.18
N LEU A 380 9.37 16.26 -5.06
CA LEU A 380 10.70 16.07 -4.44
C LEU A 380 11.65 15.28 -5.35
N LEU A 381 11.10 14.33 -6.12
CA LEU A 381 11.87 13.54 -7.06
C LEU A 381 12.25 14.38 -8.28
N ASN A 382 11.26 15.08 -8.87
CA ASN A 382 11.43 15.95 -10.02
C ASN A 382 10.82 17.34 -9.74
N PRO A 383 11.62 18.34 -9.36
CA PRO A 383 11.15 19.70 -9.05
C PRO A 383 10.90 20.49 -10.35
N VAL A 384 10.16 19.90 -11.28
CA VAL A 384 9.81 20.51 -12.57
C VAL A 384 8.31 20.64 -12.63
N THR A 385 7.84 21.85 -12.90
CA THR A 385 6.43 22.12 -13.17
C THR A 385 6.27 22.46 -14.64
N VAL A 386 5.36 21.74 -15.30
CA VAL A 386 5.09 21.88 -16.72
C VAL A 386 3.93 22.85 -16.92
N PHE A 387 4.21 24.00 -17.52
CA PHE A 387 3.21 24.97 -17.96
C PHE A 387 3.07 24.91 -19.48
N GLY A 388 2.06 24.19 -19.96
CA GLY A 388 1.88 23.94 -21.40
C GLY A 388 3.06 23.13 -21.96
N GLU A 389 3.78 23.68 -22.93
CA GLU A 389 4.99 23.04 -23.52
C GLU A 389 6.29 23.39 -22.78
N LYS A 390 6.25 24.25 -21.75
CA LYS A 390 7.45 24.70 -21.03
C LYS A 390 7.59 24.06 -19.66
N ALA A 391 8.69 23.34 -19.46
CA ALA A 391 9.13 22.84 -18.17
C ALA A 391 9.92 23.93 -17.43
N ILE A 392 9.47 24.32 -16.24
CA ILE A 392 10.17 25.28 -15.37
C ILE A 392 10.63 24.53 -14.11
N ILE A 393 11.92 24.64 -13.78
CA ILE A 393 12.46 24.12 -12.51
C ILE A 393 11.97 25.05 -11.40
N GLU A 394 11.25 24.49 -10.44
CA GLU A 394 10.84 25.26 -9.27
C GLU A 394 12.04 25.50 -8.34
N MET A 395 12.18 26.75 -7.92
CA MET A 395 13.27 27.21 -7.04
C MET A 395 12.89 27.12 -5.55
N ASP A 396 11.60 26.93 -5.24
CA ASP A 396 11.09 26.90 -3.88
C ASP A 396 11.33 25.54 -3.23
N ASP A 397 11.88 25.58 -2.02
CA ASP A 397 12.12 24.38 -1.23
C ASP A 397 10.82 23.85 -0.62
N LYS A 398 10.14 22.97 -1.36
CA LYS A 398 8.90 22.30 -0.92
C LYS A 398 9.09 21.39 0.30
N THR A 399 10.32 21.05 0.69
CA THR A 399 10.58 20.22 1.88
C THR A 399 10.13 20.91 3.18
N LYS A 400 10.11 22.24 3.22
CA LYS A 400 9.62 23.05 4.35
C LYS A 400 8.14 22.85 4.67
N ASN A 401 7.39 22.29 3.72
CA ASN A 401 5.97 22.02 3.87
C ASN A 401 5.68 20.54 4.16
N ILE A 402 6.70 19.75 4.48
CA ILE A 402 6.56 18.34 4.83
C ILE A 402 6.83 18.18 6.33
N PRO A 403 5.87 17.68 7.11
CA PRO A 403 6.07 17.46 8.54
C PRO A 403 7.13 16.38 8.78
N ILE A 404 8.02 16.65 9.73
CA ILE A 404 9.05 15.71 10.23
C ILE A 404 8.63 15.23 11.62
N ILE A 405 8.92 13.97 11.93
CA ILE A 405 8.74 13.40 13.26
C ILE A 405 9.95 13.80 14.12
N ALA A 406 9.76 14.72 15.05
CA ALA A 406 10.84 15.17 15.92
C ALA A 406 11.26 14.05 16.88
N ASN A 407 12.57 13.90 17.10
CA ASN A 407 13.20 12.82 17.87
C ASN A 407 13.07 11.42 17.23
N ALA A 408 12.61 11.32 15.97
CA ALA A 408 12.73 10.09 15.22
C ALA A 408 14.15 9.94 14.64
N GLN A 409 14.72 8.76 14.77
CA GLN A 409 16.01 8.44 14.16
C GLN A 409 16.09 6.96 13.79
N ILE A 410 16.96 6.65 12.82
CA ILE A 410 17.35 5.28 12.48
C ILE A 410 18.83 5.16 12.73
N ARG A 411 19.23 4.33 13.70
CA ARG A 411 20.64 3.97 13.90
C ARG A 411 20.99 2.78 13.04
N VAL A 412 22.08 2.90 12.30
CA VAL A 412 22.52 1.91 11.33
C VAL A 412 23.75 1.17 11.86
N PHE A 413 23.74 -0.15 11.78
CA PHE A 413 24.80 -1.03 12.26
C PHE A 413 25.31 -1.91 11.11
N LYS A 414 26.63 -2.11 11.04
CA LYS A 414 27.26 -3.11 10.17
C LYS A 414 27.96 -4.15 11.04
N ASN A 415 27.54 -5.41 10.93
CA ASN A 415 28.13 -6.51 11.69
C ASN A 415 28.23 -6.16 13.20
N GLY A 416 27.18 -5.53 13.73
CA GLY A 416 27.07 -5.09 15.13
C GLY A 416 27.70 -3.74 15.47
N ILE A 417 28.48 -3.13 14.57
CA ILE A 417 29.16 -1.85 14.81
C ILE A 417 28.30 -0.70 14.28
N GLU A 418 27.95 0.25 15.14
CA GLU A 418 27.19 1.46 14.76
C GLU A 418 27.97 2.32 13.77
N GLN A 419 27.33 2.70 12.65
CA GLN A 419 27.94 3.44 11.55
C GLN A 419 27.46 4.90 11.49
N GLY A 420 26.22 5.16 11.88
CA GLY A 420 25.63 6.49 11.84
C GLY A 420 24.12 6.49 12.01
N THR A 421 23.56 7.69 11.95
CA THR A 421 22.12 7.93 12.14
C THR A 421 21.49 8.53 10.88
N ILE A 422 20.22 8.19 10.66
CA ILE A 422 19.34 8.84 9.70
C ILE A 422 18.28 9.56 10.53
N ASP A 423 18.26 10.87 10.43
CA ASP A 423 17.32 11.75 11.13
C ASP A 423 16.31 12.35 10.15
N ASP A 424 15.44 13.24 10.62
CA ASP A 424 14.47 13.97 9.81
C ASP A 424 13.47 13.06 9.05
N LEU A 425 12.97 12.02 9.73
CA LEU A 425 11.95 11.12 9.16
C LEU A 425 10.64 11.86 8.94
N TYR A 426 10.07 11.76 7.75
CA TYR A 426 8.80 12.39 7.41
C TYR A 426 7.61 11.74 8.13
N SER A 427 6.68 12.56 8.61
CA SER A 427 5.46 12.05 9.24
C SER A 427 4.62 11.25 8.24
N PHE A 428 4.21 10.06 8.66
CA PHE A 428 3.26 9.21 7.94
C PHE A 428 1.82 9.44 8.37
N LEU A 429 1.60 10.18 9.45
CA LEU A 429 0.25 10.47 9.93
C LEU A 429 -0.45 11.44 8.97
N PRO A 430 -1.77 11.27 8.76
CA PRO A 430 -2.52 12.10 7.84
C PRO A 430 -2.53 13.56 8.30
N THR A 431 -2.21 14.49 7.39
CA THR A 431 -2.32 15.92 7.64
C THR A 431 -3.63 16.46 7.10
N ASN A 432 -4.38 17.18 7.93
CA ASN A 432 -5.63 17.84 7.50
C ASN A 432 -5.39 19.25 6.91
N ILE A 433 -4.22 19.51 6.31
CA ILE A 433 -3.84 20.82 5.73
C ILE A 433 -4.39 20.97 4.30
N GLU A 434 -5.06 19.95 3.76
CA GLU A 434 -5.27 19.76 2.33
C GLU A 434 -6.50 20.48 1.73
N ASP A 435 -6.73 21.71 2.17
CA ASP A 435 -7.60 22.72 1.57
C ASP A 435 -6.79 24.03 1.63
N VAL A 436 -6.39 24.75 0.57
CA VAL A 436 -7.04 25.09 -0.70
C VAL A 436 -5.96 25.63 -1.67
N ASP A 437 -5.67 24.96 -2.79
CA ASP A 437 -4.90 25.44 -3.96
C ASP A 437 -3.44 25.96 -3.82
N GLU A 438 -2.92 26.28 -2.62
CA GLU A 438 -1.60 26.95 -2.47
C GLU A 438 -0.58 26.17 -1.62
N MET A 439 -0.99 25.09 -0.97
CA MET A 439 -0.08 24.12 -0.37
C MET A 439 -0.31 22.79 -1.08
N ASN A 440 0.62 22.40 -1.96
CA ASN A 440 0.58 21.24 -2.85
C ASN A 440 0.42 19.85 -2.16
N LEU A 441 -0.11 19.78 -0.94
CA LEU A 441 -0.53 18.53 -0.31
C LEU A 441 -1.92 18.15 -0.86
N GLU A 442 -1.93 17.57 -2.07
CA GLU A 442 -3.11 16.81 -2.50
C GLU A 442 -3.02 15.42 -1.86
N ALA A 443 -4.05 15.04 -1.09
CA ALA A 443 -4.25 13.67 -0.62
C ALA A 443 -4.21 12.67 -1.78
N ASN A 444 -3.87 11.45 -1.41
CA ASN A 444 -4.12 10.20 -2.12
C ASN A 444 -5.27 10.27 -3.16
N VAL A 445 -4.93 10.28 -4.44
CA VAL A 445 -5.87 10.44 -5.59
C VAL A 445 -7.00 9.40 -5.60
N LYS A 446 -6.82 8.25 -4.95
CA LYS A 446 -7.82 7.17 -4.92
C LYS A 446 -8.71 7.18 -3.69
N GLN A 447 -8.18 7.53 -2.51
CA GLN A 447 -9.04 7.87 -1.36
C GLN A 447 -9.88 9.12 -1.66
N LEU A 448 -9.40 10.05 -2.50
CA LEU A 448 -10.21 11.20 -2.93
C LEU A 448 -11.50 10.81 -3.69
N ALA A 449 -11.58 9.62 -4.30
CA ALA A 449 -12.82 9.16 -4.92
C ALA A 449 -13.91 8.83 -3.88
N ASN A 450 -13.53 8.61 -2.63
CA ASN A 450 -14.45 8.41 -1.51
C ASN A 450 -14.10 9.36 -0.34
N PRO A 451 -14.80 10.50 -0.22
CA PRO A 451 -14.54 11.52 0.80
C PRO A 451 -14.42 10.98 2.24
N ASN A 452 -15.10 9.87 2.55
CA ASN A 452 -15.10 9.24 3.87
C ASN A 452 -13.75 8.64 4.28
N TYR A 453 -12.83 8.43 3.34
CA TYR A 453 -11.53 7.80 3.59
C TYR A 453 -10.34 8.74 3.36
N LYS A 454 -10.60 10.00 3.00
CA LYS A 454 -9.55 11.02 2.83
C LYS A 454 -8.85 11.26 4.17
N ASN A 455 -7.52 11.11 4.22
CA ASN A 455 -6.71 11.41 5.40
C ASN A 455 -7.09 10.58 6.64
N THR A 456 -7.41 9.31 6.43
CA THR A 456 -7.75 8.37 7.50
C THR A 456 -6.59 7.41 7.79
N ASP A 457 -6.50 6.99 9.05
CA ASP A 457 -5.59 5.93 9.49
C ASP A 457 -6.36 4.61 9.51
N ASP A 458 -5.87 3.62 8.78
CA ASP A 458 -6.46 2.27 8.71
C ASP A 458 -5.67 1.25 9.54
N ASN A 459 -4.84 1.75 10.45
CA ASN A 459 -3.90 1.02 11.30
C ASN A 459 -2.71 0.41 10.54
N THR A 460 -2.49 0.79 9.27
CA THR A 460 -1.33 0.32 8.47
C THR A 460 -0.34 1.42 8.10
N LEU A 461 -0.57 2.66 8.53
CA LEU A 461 0.43 3.74 8.43
C LEU A 461 1.65 3.44 9.29
N GLY A 462 2.84 3.78 8.81
CA GLY A 462 4.11 3.55 9.51
C GLY A 462 5.24 3.29 8.53
N TYR A 463 6.40 2.94 9.08
CA TYR A 463 7.56 2.53 8.31
C TYR A 463 7.72 1.01 8.31
N TYR A 464 7.89 0.43 7.13
CA TYR A 464 8.10 -0.99 6.90
C TYR A 464 9.55 -1.22 6.50
N PRO A 465 10.24 -2.23 7.07
CA PRO A 465 11.46 -2.77 6.47
C PRO A 465 11.21 -3.09 4.99
N MET A 466 12.10 -2.63 4.13
CA MET A 466 11.99 -2.78 2.68
C MET A 466 13.31 -3.29 2.11
N ILE A 467 13.21 -4.34 1.29
CA ILE A 467 14.33 -4.91 0.56
C ILE A 467 14.10 -4.68 -0.92
N SER A 468 15.14 -4.21 -1.59
CA SER A 468 15.22 -4.07 -3.04
C SER A 468 16.37 -4.91 -3.56
N VAL A 469 16.10 -5.68 -4.60
CA VAL A 469 17.05 -6.61 -5.22
C VAL A 469 17.14 -6.31 -6.72
N PHE A 470 18.31 -6.57 -7.31
CA PHE A 470 18.60 -6.33 -8.71
C PHE A 470 19.42 -7.47 -9.30
N ASN A 471 19.02 -7.97 -10.47
CA ASN A 471 19.74 -8.97 -11.27
C ASN A 471 20.38 -10.09 -10.44
N ASN A 472 19.56 -10.93 -9.81
CA ASN A 472 19.97 -12.03 -8.93
C ASN A 472 20.61 -11.60 -7.60
N GLY A 473 20.49 -10.33 -7.20
CA GLY A 473 20.80 -9.89 -5.84
C GLY A 473 19.89 -10.60 -4.84
N VAL A 474 20.43 -10.93 -3.67
CA VAL A 474 19.73 -11.69 -2.63
C VAL A 474 19.98 -11.04 -1.28
N ALA A 475 18.90 -10.73 -0.57
CA ALA A 475 18.94 -10.27 0.81
C ALA A 475 17.82 -10.92 1.62
N SER A 476 18.08 -11.10 2.92
CA SER A 476 17.15 -11.69 3.87
C SER A 476 16.85 -10.75 5.00
N LEU A 477 15.60 -10.70 5.44
CA LEU A 477 15.19 -10.06 6.68
C LEU A 477 15.38 -11.05 7.85
N ASN A 478 16.04 -10.61 8.91
CA ASN A 478 16.01 -11.23 10.22
C ASN A 478 15.26 -10.28 11.17
N ALA A 479 14.03 -10.65 11.51
CA ALA A 479 13.17 -9.84 12.37
C ALA A 479 13.48 -10.01 13.87
N GLY A 480 14.40 -10.91 14.23
CA GLY A 480 14.65 -11.30 15.62
C GLY A 480 13.71 -12.41 16.11
N PRO A 481 13.76 -12.77 17.40
CA PRO A 481 14.64 -12.19 18.44
C PRO A 481 16.12 -12.63 18.32
N ASP A 482 16.39 -13.67 17.54
CA ASP A 482 17.74 -14.24 17.40
C ASP A 482 18.54 -13.47 16.34
N PHE A 483 19.26 -12.44 16.79
CA PHE A 483 20.13 -11.61 15.95
C PHE A 483 21.53 -12.21 15.77
N GLU A 484 22.12 -12.00 14.58
CA GLU A 484 23.51 -12.38 14.33
C GLU A 484 24.46 -11.42 15.07
N TYR A 485 24.10 -10.12 15.11
CA TYR A 485 24.83 -9.06 15.77
C TYR A 485 23.91 -8.14 16.58
N PRO A 486 23.40 -8.59 17.74
CA PRO A 486 22.54 -7.77 18.58
C PRO A 486 23.23 -6.46 19.01
N PRO A 487 22.56 -5.31 18.94
CA PRO A 487 23.18 -4.03 19.24
C PRO A 487 23.43 -3.91 20.74
N ASN A 488 24.65 -3.53 21.12
CA ASN A 488 25.04 -3.32 22.51
C ASN A 488 24.61 -1.92 22.99
N ILE A 489 23.35 -1.78 23.40
CA ILE A 489 22.77 -0.49 23.78
C ILE A 489 22.75 -0.37 25.29
N GLN A 490 23.67 0.44 25.83
CA GLN A 490 23.91 0.57 27.28
C GLN A 490 22.72 1.16 28.07
N ASN A 491 21.75 1.81 27.42
CA ASN A 491 20.69 2.59 28.10
C ASN A 491 19.28 2.47 27.47
N GLY A 492 18.98 1.43 26.69
CA GLY A 492 17.69 1.36 25.98
C GLY A 492 17.19 -0.06 25.78
N THR A 493 15.94 -0.29 26.19
CA THR A 493 15.16 -1.47 25.77
C THR A 493 14.65 -1.22 24.35
N TYR A 494 15.08 -2.06 23.40
CA TYR A 494 14.47 -2.18 22.09
C TYR A 494 13.70 -3.51 22.03
N LYS A 495 12.73 -3.60 21.12
CA LYS A 495 12.05 -4.84 20.80
C LYS A 495 12.58 -5.40 19.47
N PRO A 496 12.62 -6.72 19.29
CA PRO A 496 12.78 -7.28 17.96
C PRO A 496 11.55 -6.94 17.10
N LEU A 497 11.73 -6.88 15.79
CA LEU A 497 10.63 -6.67 14.85
C LEU A 497 9.60 -7.82 14.90
N SER A 498 10.02 -9.04 15.28
CA SER A 498 9.11 -10.18 15.49
C SER A 498 7.99 -9.86 16.50
N ASP A 499 8.29 -9.14 17.59
CA ASP A 499 7.27 -8.77 18.59
C ASP A 499 6.17 -7.89 17.98
N ARG A 500 6.51 -7.10 16.95
CA ARG A 500 5.53 -6.27 16.25
C ARG A 500 4.49 -7.11 15.52
N TYR A 501 4.83 -8.32 15.10
CA TYR A 501 3.87 -9.25 14.47
C TYR A 501 2.75 -9.60 15.43
N ASP A 502 3.09 -10.04 16.65
CA ASP A 502 2.12 -10.40 17.67
C ASP A 502 1.25 -9.21 18.07
N GLU A 503 1.86 -8.03 18.25
CA GLU A 503 1.13 -6.78 18.51
C GLU A 503 0.13 -6.48 17.38
N GLN A 504 0.55 -6.62 16.12
CA GLN A 504 -0.30 -6.35 14.97
C GLN A 504 -1.45 -7.35 14.85
N VAL A 505 -1.21 -8.63 15.12
CA VAL A 505 -2.27 -9.66 15.14
C VAL A 505 -3.32 -9.32 16.21
N ILE A 506 -2.89 -8.90 17.41
CA ILE A 506 -3.80 -8.49 18.49
C ILE A 506 -4.61 -7.25 18.07
N GLU A 507 -3.95 -6.24 17.51
CA GLU A 507 -4.61 -5.02 17.00
C GLU A 507 -5.66 -5.35 15.93
N GLU A 508 -5.33 -6.23 14.98
CA GLU A 508 -6.23 -6.63 13.91
C GLU A 508 -7.48 -7.31 14.44
N TRP A 509 -7.32 -8.26 15.37
CA TRP A 509 -8.45 -8.91 16.03
C TRP A 509 -9.30 -7.94 16.84
N TYR A 510 -8.65 -7.02 17.56
CA TYR A 510 -9.34 -5.97 18.31
C TYR A 510 -10.24 -5.13 17.38
N TRP A 511 -9.69 -4.67 16.25
CA TRP A 511 -10.46 -3.89 15.29
C TRP A 511 -11.52 -4.73 14.56
N ASP A 512 -11.28 -6.00 14.26
CA ASP A 512 -12.29 -6.86 13.64
C ASP A 512 -13.52 -7.05 14.53
N VAL A 513 -13.32 -7.16 15.85
CA VAL A 513 -14.41 -7.24 16.83
C VAL A 513 -15.15 -5.91 16.95
N LEU A 514 -14.42 -4.79 16.97
CA LEU A 514 -15.05 -3.46 17.02
C LEU A 514 -15.89 -3.18 15.77
N ASP A 515 -15.36 -3.47 14.58
CA ASP A 515 -16.05 -3.28 13.32
C ASP A 515 -17.31 -4.17 13.23
N GLU A 516 -17.29 -5.37 13.82
CA GLU A 516 -18.48 -6.23 13.93
C GLU A 516 -19.55 -5.60 14.85
N VAL A 517 -19.15 -5.08 16.02
CA VAL A 517 -20.09 -4.41 16.95
C VAL A 517 -20.67 -3.16 16.31
N GLU A 518 -19.85 -2.37 15.62
CA GLU A 518 -20.32 -1.20 14.86
C GLU A 518 -21.30 -1.63 13.75
N ALA A 519 -20.96 -2.65 12.97
CA ALA A 519 -21.83 -3.15 11.91
C ALA A 519 -23.17 -3.67 12.45
N GLN A 520 -23.18 -4.38 13.58
CA GLN A 520 -24.40 -4.82 14.26
C GLN A 520 -25.26 -3.64 14.74
N TYR A 521 -24.62 -2.63 15.31
CA TYR A 521 -25.30 -1.41 15.72
C TYR A 521 -25.94 -0.70 14.52
N LEU A 522 -25.21 -0.55 13.42
CA LEU A 522 -25.72 0.06 12.19
C LEU A 522 -26.86 -0.76 11.57
N ASP A 523 -26.76 -2.09 11.55
CA ASP A 523 -27.80 -2.97 11.03
C ASP A 523 -29.11 -2.86 11.81
N SER A 524 -29.05 -2.58 13.12
CA SER A 524 -30.25 -2.42 13.97
C SER A 524 -31.16 -1.24 13.58
N PHE A 525 -30.65 -0.32 12.75
CA PHE A 525 -31.40 0.81 12.19
C PHE A 525 -32.03 0.50 10.82
N GLU A 526 -31.58 -0.57 10.15
CA GLU A 526 -32.15 -1.03 8.87
C GLU A 526 -33.33 -1.99 9.07
N ASP A 527 -33.36 -2.70 10.21
CA ASP A 527 -34.47 -3.53 10.69
C ASP A 527 -35.58 -2.71 11.37
#